data_AF-A0A6B8W5A5-F1
#
_entry.id   AF-A0A6B8W5A5-F1
#
_cell.length_a   1.000
_cell.length_b   1.000
_cell.length_c   1.000
_cell.angle_alpha   90.00
_cell.angle_beta   90.00
_cell.angle_gamma   90.00
#
_symmetry.space_group_name_H-M   'P 1'
#
loop_
_entity.id
_entity.type
_entity.pdbx_description
1 polymer ?
#
loop_
_entity_poly.entity_id
_entity_poly.type
_entity_poly.pdbx_seq_one_letter_code
_entity_poly.pdbx_strand_id
1 'polypeptide(L)'
;MHTTPHPYYRHTDPTDPAAHWTTHRNRQDLTFWTSVTPDDDADIDTTTSHLAARTSLSTTMTLTWLSIVQLLRHYPVLAAHNHDLGLLDHPRLRAIEHALDRRGRPRHHHRGR
;
A
#
# COMPACT_ATOMS: atom_id res chain seq x y z
N MET A 1 7.90 39.05 -0.27
CA MET A 1 7.82 37.74 -0.92
C MET A 1 7.56 36.69 0.15
N HIS A 2 6.31 36.26 0.32
CA HIS A 2 5.94 35.17 1.24
C HIS A 2 5.86 33.89 0.42
N THR A 3 6.86 33.00 0.55
CA THR A 3 6.73 31.62 0.09
C THR A 3 5.88 30.87 1.09
N THR A 4 4.57 30.79 0.81
CA THR A 4 3.66 29.90 1.53
C THR A 4 4.20 28.48 1.40
N PRO A 5 4.42 27.74 2.51
CA PRO A 5 4.83 26.35 2.43
C PRO A 5 3.69 25.59 1.74
N HIS A 6 3.93 25.12 0.52
CA HIS A 6 2.99 24.24 -0.15
C HIS A 6 2.89 22.97 0.71
N PRO A 7 1.69 22.63 1.24
CA PRO A 7 1.50 21.30 1.78
C PRO A 7 1.91 20.31 0.68
N TYR A 8 2.68 19.28 1.03
CA TYR A 8 3.17 18.21 0.15
C TYR A 8 2.01 17.38 -0.46
N TYR A 9 1.07 18.03 -1.15
CA TYR A 9 0.24 17.38 -2.15
C TYR A 9 1.19 17.12 -3.31
N ARG A 10 1.68 15.87 -3.37
CA ARG A 10 2.43 15.32 -4.51
C ARG A 10 1.71 15.78 -5.76
N HIS A 11 2.33 16.68 -6.52
CA HIS A 11 1.74 17.24 -7.72
C HIS A 11 1.34 16.07 -8.61
N THR A 12 0.04 15.94 -8.91
CA THR A 12 -0.43 15.06 -10.00
C THR A 12 -0.15 15.71 -11.36
N ASP A 13 0.81 16.64 -11.42
CA ASP A 13 1.17 17.36 -12.61
C ASP A 13 1.83 16.38 -13.59
N PRO A 14 1.18 16.09 -14.72
CA PRO A 14 1.72 15.17 -15.72
C PRO A 14 2.93 15.75 -16.47
N THR A 15 3.40 16.95 -16.14
CA THR A 15 4.60 17.57 -16.70
C THR A 15 5.77 17.62 -15.71
N ASP A 16 5.54 17.30 -14.43
CA ASP A 16 6.59 17.25 -13.40
C ASP A 16 7.37 15.92 -13.47
N PRO A 17 8.68 15.94 -13.77
CA PRO A 17 9.51 14.73 -13.79
C PRO A 17 9.53 13.97 -12.45
N ALA A 18 9.43 14.69 -11.31
CA ALA A 18 9.41 14.07 -10.00
C ALA A 18 8.11 13.29 -9.75
N ALA A 19 6.98 13.79 -10.25
CA ALA A 19 5.69 13.12 -10.23
C ALA A 19 5.69 11.87 -11.14
N HIS A 20 6.30 11.94 -12.32
CA HIS A 20 6.46 10.77 -13.19
C HIS A 20 7.28 9.67 -12.55
N TRP A 21 8.46 9.99 -12.03
CA TRP A 21 9.34 9.01 -11.40
C TRP A 21 8.67 8.35 -10.20
N THR A 22 8.01 9.15 -9.39
CA THR A 22 7.12 8.75 -8.30
C THR A 22 6.13 7.67 -8.72
N THR A 23 5.37 7.94 -9.78
CA THR A 23 4.26 7.09 -10.22
C THR A 23 4.81 5.80 -10.80
N HIS A 24 5.91 5.91 -11.55
CA HIS A 24 6.63 4.76 -12.08
C HIS A 24 7.12 3.85 -10.95
N ARG A 25 7.79 4.41 -9.95
CA ARG A 25 8.28 3.65 -8.78
C ARG A 25 7.14 2.96 -8.05
N ASN A 26 6.03 3.66 -7.77
CA ASN A 26 4.90 3.07 -7.05
C ASN A 26 4.32 1.86 -7.80
N ARG A 27 4.20 1.94 -9.13
CA ARG A 27 3.77 0.81 -9.97
C ARG A 27 4.78 -0.35 -9.94
N GLN A 28 6.07 -0.05 -10.00
CA GLN A 28 7.12 -1.08 -9.92
C GLN A 28 7.12 -1.80 -8.58
N ASP A 29 7.03 -1.07 -7.47
CA ASP A 29 6.96 -1.65 -6.13
C ASP A 29 5.78 -2.63 -6.04
N LEU A 30 4.59 -2.22 -6.50
CA LEU A 30 3.41 -3.08 -6.49
C LEU A 30 3.53 -4.29 -7.42
N THR A 31 4.03 -4.09 -8.64
CA THR A 31 4.26 -5.18 -9.60
C THR A 31 5.18 -6.22 -8.99
N PHE A 32 6.28 -5.77 -8.35
CA PHE A 32 7.20 -6.65 -7.65
C PHE A 32 6.49 -7.41 -6.53
N TRP A 33 5.83 -6.71 -5.60
CA TRP A 33 5.19 -7.36 -4.45
C TRP A 33 4.08 -8.34 -4.87
N THR A 34 3.29 -8.01 -5.89
CA THR A 34 2.30 -8.93 -6.46
C THR A 34 2.95 -10.17 -7.04
N SER A 35 4.11 -10.06 -7.70
CA SER A 35 4.80 -11.20 -8.32
C SER A 35 5.47 -12.15 -7.33
N VAL A 36 5.79 -11.68 -6.12
CA VAL A 36 6.46 -12.49 -5.08
C VAL A 36 5.55 -12.86 -3.91
N THR A 37 4.29 -12.41 -3.93
CA THR A 37 3.31 -12.79 -2.91
C THR A 37 2.96 -14.27 -3.07
N PRO A 38 3.07 -15.07 -2.01
CA PRO A 38 2.76 -16.49 -2.09
C PRO A 38 1.26 -16.75 -2.32
N ASP A 39 0.96 -18.00 -2.67
CA ASP A 39 -0.40 -18.53 -2.66
C ASP A 39 -0.94 -18.63 -1.22
N ASP A 40 -2.26 -18.70 -1.09
CA ASP A 40 -2.95 -18.62 0.21
C ASP A 40 -2.63 -19.82 1.15
N ASP A 41 -2.16 -20.95 0.61
CA ASP A 41 -1.79 -22.15 1.37
C ASP A 41 -0.34 -22.13 1.88
N ALA A 42 0.45 -21.12 1.54
CA ALA A 42 1.86 -21.06 1.92
C ALA A 42 2.04 -20.71 3.41
N ASP A 43 3.10 -21.26 4.02
CA ASP A 43 3.53 -20.85 5.36
C ASP A 43 3.95 -19.37 5.35
N ILE A 44 3.13 -18.52 5.97
CA ILE A 44 3.31 -17.08 5.99
C ILE A 44 4.59 -16.67 6.73
N ASP A 45 4.97 -17.38 7.80
CA ASP A 45 6.11 -17.01 8.64
C ASP A 45 7.42 -17.28 7.89
N THR A 46 7.54 -18.48 7.30
CA THR A 46 8.67 -18.84 6.45
C THR A 46 8.76 -17.93 5.23
N THR A 47 7.63 -17.68 4.55
CA THR A 47 7.62 -16.84 3.34
C THR A 47 8.01 -15.40 3.64
N THR A 48 7.45 -14.83 4.70
CA THR A 48 7.77 -13.46 5.12
C THR A 48 9.24 -13.34 5.49
N SER A 49 9.79 -14.30 6.24
CA SER A 49 11.20 -14.30 6.64
C SER A 49 12.14 -14.36 5.44
N HIS A 50 11.83 -15.22 4.46
CA HIS A 50 12.60 -15.35 3.24
C HIS A 50 12.53 -14.09 2.37
N LEU A 51 11.34 -13.49 2.21
CA LEU A 51 11.17 -12.24 1.46
C LEU A 51 11.85 -11.06 2.13
N ALA A 52 11.77 -10.95 3.46
CA ALA A 52 12.46 -9.93 4.23
C ALA A 52 13.98 -10.00 4.01
N ALA A 53 14.56 -11.21 4.06
CA ALA A 53 15.97 -11.42 3.77
C ALA A 53 16.34 -11.04 2.33
N ARG A 54 15.56 -11.48 1.34
CA ARG A 54 15.81 -11.20 -0.09
C ARG A 54 15.71 -9.72 -0.45
N THR A 55 14.78 -9.00 0.18
CA THR A 55 14.54 -7.57 -0.08
C THR A 55 15.35 -6.66 0.84
N SER A 56 16.06 -7.23 1.82
CA SER A 56 16.74 -6.48 2.90
C SER A 56 15.79 -5.53 3.65
N LEU A 57 14.51 -5.90 3.73
CA LEU A 57 13.51 -5.18 4.50
C LEU A 57 13.28 -5.87 5.85
N SER A 58 12.66 -5.14 6.78
CA SER A 58 12.18 -5.77 8.01
C SER A 58 11.01 -6.72 7.71
N THR A 59 10.86 -7.74 8.55
CA THR A 59 9.70 -8.63 8.55
C THR A 59 8.40 -7.84 8.64
N THR A 60 8.35 -6.80 9.48
CA THR A 60 7.17 -5.91 9.59
C THR A 60 6.85 -5.20 8.28
N MET A 61 7.85 -4.63 7.59
CA MET A 61 7.62 -3.97 6.31
C MET A 61 7.15 -4.98 5.25
N THR A 62 7.75 -6.17 5.23
CA THR A 62 7.36 -7.27 4.34
C THR A 62 5.90 -7.68 4.57
N LEU A 63 5.49 -7.91 5.82
CA LEU A 63 4.09 -8.21 6.16
C LEU A 63 3.14 -7.12 5.70
N THR A 64 3.49 -5.84 5.88
CA THR A 64 2.63 -4.75 5.42
C THR A 64 2.47 -4.73 3.90
N TRP A 65 3.51 -5.07 3.14
CA TRP A 65 3.40 -5.22 1.70
C TRP A 65 2.52 -6.41 1.30
N LEU A 66 2.69 -7.57 1.92
CA LEU A 66 1.87 -8.74 1.67
C LEU A 66 0.38 -8.45 1.98
N SER A 67 0.12 -7.76 3.09
CA SER A 67 -1.23 -7.35 3.48
C SER A 67 -1.85 -6.38 2.47
N ILE A 68 -1.08 -5.41 1.96
CA ILE A 68 -1.50 -4.52 0.87
C ILE A 68 -1.82 -5.29 -0.41
N VAL A 69 -1.00 -6.27 -0.80
CA VAL A 69 -1.29 -7.09 -1.99
C VAL A 69 -2.59 -7.86 -1.80
N GLN A 70 -2.80 -8.43 -0.62
CA GLN A 70 -4.05 -9.13 -0.31
C GLN A 70 -5.24 -8.16 -0.33
N LEU A 71 -5.12 -6.96 0.22
CA LEU A 71 -6.14 -5.91 0.10
C LEU A 71 -6.49 -5.66 -1.38
N LEU A 72 -5.49 -5.48 -2.24
CA LEU A 72 -5.74 -5.21 -3.66
C LEU A 72 -6.39 -6.41 -4.39
N ARG A 73 -6.09 -7.65 -3.99
CA ARG A 73 -6.82 -8.84 -4.47
C ARG A 73 -8.29 -8.82 -4.07
N HIS A 74 -8.61 -8.38 -2.86
CA HIS A 74 -9.99 -8.28 -2.36
C HIS A 74 -10.77 -7.09 -2.95
N TYR A 75 -10.08 -6.02 -3.36
CA TYR A 75 -10.69 -4.80 -3.90
C TYR A 75 -10.20 -4.53 -5.34
N PRO A 76 -10.68 -5.28 -6.36
CA PRO A 76 -10.15 -5.22 -7.72
C PRO A 76 -10.33 -3.84 -8.37
N VAL A 77 -11.36 -3.08 -8.01
CA VAL A 77 -11.55 -1.70 -8.50
C VAL A 77 -10.44 -0.76 -7.99
N LEU A 78 -10.04 -0.92 -6.73
CA LEU A 78 -8.92 -0.16 -6.15
C LEU A 78 -7.60 -0.56 -6.81
N ALA A 79 -7.40 -1.86 -7.06
CA ALA A 79 -6.23 -2.37 -7.77
C ALA A 79 -6.12 -1.77 -9.18
N ALA A 80 -7.21 -1.78 -9.96
CA ALA A 80 -7.24 -1.19 -11.30
C ALA A 80 -6.91 0.31 -11.27
N HIS A 81 -7.56 1.08 -10.38
CA HIS A 81 -7.28 2.52 -10.26
C HIS A 81 -5.83 2.80 -9.88
N ASN A 82 -5.26 2.01 -8.98
CA ASN A 82 -3.88 2.23 -8.56
C ASN A 82 -2.87 1.76 -9.60
N HIS A 83 -3.17 0.73 -10.37
CA HIS A 83 -2.36 0.32 -11.51
C HIS A 83 -2.34 1.44 -12.58
N ASP A 84 -3.52 1.95 -12.94
CA ASP A 84 -3.68 2.93 -14.01
C ASP A 84 -3.11 4.30 -13.64
N LEU A 85 -3.26 4.73 -12.39
CA LEU A 85 -2.82 6.06 -11.95
C LEU A 85 -1.45 6.04 -11.24
N GLY A 86 -1.10 4.95 -10.57
CA GLY A 86 0.15 4.80 -9.80
C GLY A 86 0.35 5.84 -8.68
N LEU A 87 -0.73 6.46 -8.22
CA LEU A 87 -0.67 7.58 -7.27
C LEU A 87 -0.54 7.13 -5.82
N LEU A 88 -0.90 5.88 -5.50
CA LEU A 88 -0.84 5.37 -4.15
C LEU A 88 0.49 4.64 -3.92
N ASP A 89 1.31 5.24 -3.07
CA ASP A 89 2.47 4.59 -2.49
C ASP A 89 2.08 3.73 -1.28
N HIS A 90 3.05 3.00 -0.76
CA HIS A 90 2.88 2.11 0.40
C HIS A 90 2.17 2.77 1.60
N PRO A 91 2.56 3.97 2.07
CA PRO A 91 1.88 4.59 3.21
C PRO A 91 0.40 4.90 2.94
N ARG A 92 0.04 5.32 1.73
CA ARG A 92 -1.36 5.60 1.36
C ARG A 92 -2.18 4.33 1.27
N LEU A 93 -1.63 3.26 0.70
CA LEU A 93 -2.31 1.96 0.65
C LEU A 93 -2.54 1.39 2.05
N ARG A 94 -1.53 1.50 2.93
CA ARG A 94 -1.66 1.12 4.33
C ARG A 94 -2.70 1.95 5.08
N ALA A 95 -2.81 3.25 4.79
CA ALA A 95 -3.84 4.09 5.37
C ALA A 95 -5.26 3.67 4.93
N ILE A 96 -5.42 3.28 3.67
CA ILE A 96 -6.69 2.76 3.12
C ILE A 96 -7.04 1.42 3.79
N GLU A 97 -6.09 0.50 3.89
CA GLU A 97 -6.24 -0.77 4.62
C GLU A 97 -6.78 -0.55 6.04
N HIS A 98 -6.09 0.28 6.84
CA HIS A 98 -6.53 0.59 8.20
C HIS A 98 -7.88 1.31 8.25
N ALA A 99 -8.25 2.08 7.23
CA ALA A 99 -9.56 2.71 7.16
C ALA A 99 -10.68 1.68 6.89
N LEU A 100 -10.41 0.67 6.07
CA LEU A 100 -11.35 -0.41 5.76
C LEU A 100 -11.53 -1.36 6.95
N ASP A 101 -10.43 -1.76 7.60
CA ASP A 101 -10.49 -2.58 8.82
C ASP A 101 -11.34 -1.93 9.92
N ARG A 102 -11.17 -0.62 10.12
CA ARG A 102 -11.97 0.14 11.10
C ARG A 102 -13.45 0.19 10.77
N ARG A 103 -13.82 0.13 9.48
CA ARG A 103 -15.22 0.12 9.04
C ARG A 103 -15.83 -1.29 9.11
N GLY A 104 -15.02 -2.34 8.96
CA GLY A 104 -15.45 -3.74 9.09
C GLY A 104 -15.64 -4.21 10.53
N ARG A 105 -15.05 -3.54 11.51
CA ARG A 105 -15.28 -3.86 12.93
C ARG A 105 -16.68 -3.40 13.37
N PRO A 106 -17.50 -4.28 13.98
CA PRO A 106 -18.76 -3.84 14.58
C PRO A 106 -18.46 -2.74 15.58
N ARG A 107 -19.20 -1.62 15.47
CA ARG A 107 -19.21 -0.61 16.52
C ARG A 107 -19.72 -1.30 17.77
N HIS A 108 -18.83 -1.63 18.70
CA HIS A 108 -19.25 -1.94 20.06
C HIS A 108 -19.91 -0.68 20.61
N HIS A 109 -21.23 -0.60 20.44
CA HIS A 109 -22.06 0.28 21.22
C HIS A 109 -21.85 -0.15 22.67
N HIS A 110 -21.01 0.60 23.37
CA HIS A 110 -21.00 0.66 24.82
C HIS A 110 -22.38 1.23 25.20
N ARG A 111 -23.39 0.35 25.27
CA ARG A 111 -24.60 0.61 26.05
C ARG A 111 -24.15 0.54 27.49
N GLY A 112 -23.89 1.71 28.07
CA GLY A 112 -23.74 1.82 29.51
C GLY A 112 -25.01 1.37 30.20
N ARG A 113 -24.87 0.50 31.18
CA ARG A 113 -25.35 0.68 32.55
C ARG A 113 -24.77 -0.39 33.45
#